data_AF-A0A1S7QQG2-F1
#
_entry.id   AF-A0A1S7QQG2-F1
#
_cell.length_a   1.000
_cell.length_b   1.000
_cell.length_c   1.000
_cell.angle_alpha   90.00
_cell.angle_beta   90.00
_cell.angle_gamma   90.00
#
_symmetry.space_group_name_H-M   'P 1'
#
loop_
_entity.id
_entity.type
_entity.pdbx_description
1 polymer ?
#
loop_
_entity_poly.entity_id
_entity_poly.type
_entity_poly.pdbx_seq_one_letter_code
_entity_poly.pdbx_strand_id
1 'polypeptide(L)'
;MHKVIFDTDPGVDDAMALLFLHRHPDIDLIGVTTVFGNAPIDITTRNALFLKREWQMTAPVARGAGVTFDPTARKATGRPSSMAKTVSAISISLRPSICRSTRAPHIVSSSRR
;
A
#
# COMPACT_ATOMS: atom_id res chain seq x y z
N MET A 1 3.82 13.38 10.00
CA MET A 1 4.00 12.25 9.07
C MET A 1 3.35 10.99 9.63
N HIS A 2 2.35 10.47 8.92
CA HIS A 2 1.60 9.27 9.25
C HIS A 2 2.03 8.13 8.33
N LYS A 3 2.46 7.02 8.91
CA LYS A 3 2.79 5.81 8.14
C LYS A 3 1.52 5.06 7.80
N VAL A 4 1.32 4.75 6.53
CA VAL A 4 0.08 4.13 6.02
C VAL A 4 0.40 2.89 5.19
N ILE A 5 -0.29 1.80 5.50
CA ILE A 5 -0.47 0.66 4.58
C ILE A 5 -1.89 0.78 4.04
N PHE A 6 -2.03 0.71 2.72
CA PHE A 6 -3.33 0.81 2.05
C PHE A 6 -3.74 -0.54 1.47
N ASP A 7 -4.81 -1.11 2.02
CA ASP A 7 -5.40 -2.39 1.57
C ASP A 7 -6.64 -2.09 0.73
N THR A 8 -6.68 -2.56 -0.51
CA THR A 8 -7.70 -2.13 -1.50
C THR A 8 -7.92 -3.17 -2.61
N ASP A 9 -9.07 -3.13 -3.28
CA ASP A 9 -9.43 -3.88 -4.47
C ASP A 9 -9.63 -2.94 -5.68
N PRO A 10 -8.54 -2.40 -6.28
CA PRO A 10 -8.57 -1.12 -6.97
C PRO A 10 -9.67 -0.96 -8.03
N GLY A 11 -10.69 -0.18 -7.64
CA GLY A 11 -11.64 0.52 -8.50
C GLY A 11 -11.19 1.93 -8.88
N VAL A 12 -12.11 2.71 -9.46
CA VAL A 12 -11.83 4.09 -9.88
C VAL A 12 -11.66 5.02 -8.68
N ASP A 13 -12.48 4.84 -7.65
CA ASP A 13 -12.44 5.55 -6.39
C ASP A 13 -11.20 5.19 -5.56
N ASP A 14 -10.82 3.91 -5.51
CA ASP A 14 -9.57 3.48 -4.88
C ASP A 14 -8.33 4.08 -5.54
N ALA A 15 -8.34 4.20 -6.87
CA ALA A 15 -7.25 4.84 -7.60
C ALA A 15 -7.10 6.31 -7.17
N MET A 16 -8.21 7.03 -7.01
CA MET A 16 -8.20 8.41 -6.52
C MET A 16 -7.70 8.51 -5.07
N ALA A 17 -8.13 7.60 -4.19
CA ALA A 17 -7.67 7.53 -2.82
C ALA A 17 -6.15 7.24 -2.75
N LEU A 18 -5.68 6.27 -3.53
CA LEU A 18 -4.27 5.91 -3.62
C LEU A 18 -3.41 7.07 -4.13
N LEU A 19 -3.89 7.80 -5.15
CA LEU A 19 -3.20 8.98 -5.67
C LEU A 19 -3.10 10.07 -4.61
N PHE A 20 -4.18 10.31 -3.85
CA PHE A 20 -4.17 11.25 -2.73
C PHE A 20 -3.15 10.84 -1.67
N LEU A 21 -3.19 9.58 -1.22
CA LEU A 21 -2.24 9.05 -0.23
C LEU A 21 -0.78 9.17 -0.70
N HIS A 22 -0.52 8.90 -1.98
CA HIS A 22 0.81 9.00 -2.57
C HIS A 22 1.33 10.45 -2.66
N ARG A 23 0.44 11.44 -2.82
CA ARG A 23 0.81 12.85 -3.01
C ARG A 23 0.67 13.71 -1.75
N HIS A 24 0.06 13.19 -0.69
CA HIS A 24 -0.15 13.96 0.53
C HIS A 24 1.17 14.13 1.31
N PRO A 25 1.60 15.36 1.62
CA PRO A 25 2.92 15.63 2.20
C PRO A 25 3.11 15.04 3.61
N ASP A 26 2.02 14.87 4.36
CA ASP A 26 2.05 14.30 5.71
C ASP A 26 1.88 12.78 5.75
N ILE A 27 1.80 12.10 4.60
CA ILE A 27 1.60 10.65 4.53
C ILE A 27 2.86 9.98 3.98
N ASP A 28 3.34 8.99 4.73
CA ASP A 28 4.38 8.06 4.31
C ASP A 28 3.70 6.74 3.93
N LEU A 29 3.38 6.59 2.64
CA LEU A 29 2.77 5.37 2.10
C LEU A 29 3.83 4.27 2.02
N ILE A 30 3.85 3.39 3.03
CA ILE A 30 4.88 2.36 3.20
C ILE A 30 4.58 1.05 2.46
N GLY A 31 3.34 0.86 1.99
CA GLY A 31 2.95 -0.31 1.24
C GLY A 31 1.49 -0.29 0.79
N VAL A 32 1.21 -1.05 -0.26
CA VAL A 32 -0.13 -1.29 -0.79
C VAL A 32 -0.36 -2.80 -0.83
N THR A 33 -1.49 -3.26 -0.32
CA THR A 33 -1.93 -4.65 -0.43
C THR A 33 -3.20 -4.71 -1.27
N THR A 34 -3.33 -5.77 -2.08
CA THR A 34 -4.52 -5.98 -2.90
C THR A 34 -5.35 -7.16 -2.41
N VAL A 35 -6.66 -7.01 -2.42
CA VAL A 35 -7.61 -8.08 -2.11
C VAL A 35 -8.56 -8.32 -3.29
N PHE A 36 -9.23 -9.47 -3.31
CA PHE A 36 -10.36 -9.69 -4.20
C PHE A 36 -11.56 -8.86 -3.73
N GLY A 37 -12.40 -8.42 -4.66
CA GLY A 37 -13.59 -7.61 -4.34
C GLY A 37 -14.35 -7.29 -5.62
N ASN A 38 -14.35 -6.01 -6.02
CA ASN A 38 -14.94 -5.51 -7.27
C ASN A 38 -14.46 -6.26 -8.52
N ALA A 39 -13.26 -6.82 -8.46
CA ALA A 39 -12.73 -7.72 -9.48
C ALA A 39 -11.97 -8.90 -8.83
N PRO A 40 -11.69 -9.98 -9.59
CA PRO A 40 -10.79 -11.04 -9.15
C PRO A 40 -9.42 -10.51 -8.77
N ILE A 41 -8.76 -11.16 -7.80
CA ILE A 41 -7.46 -10.74 -7.25
C ILE A 41 -6.38 -10.49 -8.31
N ASP A 42 -6.41 -11.22 -9.42
CA ASP A 42 -5.43 -11.05 -10.50
C ASP A 42 -5.62 -9.71 -11.22
N ILE A 43 -6.87 -9.28 -11.37
CA ILE A 43 -7.21 -7.99 -11.96
C ILE A 43 -6.90 -6.87 -10.98
N THR A 44 -7.30 -6.99 -9.71
CA THR A 44 -7.04 -5.96 -8.69
C THR A 44 -5.55 -5.72 -8.49
N THR A 45 -4.76 -6.81 -8.42
CA THR A 45 -3.28 -6.74 -8.33
C THR A 45 -2.67 -6.14 -9.60
N ARG A 46 -3.14 -6.52 -10.79
CA ARG A 46 -2.68 -5.94 -12.05
C ARG A 46 -2.95 -4.42 -12.08
N ASN A 47 -4.13 -3.98 -11.64
CA ASN A 47 -4.51 -2.57 -11.59
C ASN A 47 -3.61 -1.79 -10.64
N ALA A 48 -3.40 -2.27 -9.41
CA ALA A 48 -2.47 -1.64 -8.46
C ALA A 48 -1.05 -1.52 -9.04
N LEU A 49 -0.54 -2.57 -9.69
CA LEU A 49 0.78 -2.55 -10.33
C LEU A 49 0.85 -1.59 -11.51
N PHE A 50 -0.25 -1.42 -12.25
CA PHE A 50 -0.35 -0.42 -13.31
C PHE A 50 -0.26 1.00 -12.74
N LEU A 51 -1.08 1.32 -11.73
CA LEU A 51 -1.06 2.63 -11.06
C LEU A 51 0.30 2.95 -10.44
N LYS A 52 0.92 1.96 -9.78
CA LYS A 52 2.28 2.08 -9.24
C LYS A 52 3.28 2.51 -10.30
N ARG A 53 3.25 1.90 -11.49
CA ARG A 53 4.16 2.25 -12.58
C ARG A 53 3.87 3.64 -13.13
N GLU A 54 2.61 3.94 -13.39
CA GLU A 54 2.18 5.21 -14.00
C GLU A 54 2.51 6.41 -13.10
N TRP A 55 2.30 6.27 -11.80
CA TRP A 55 2.57 7.33 -10.82
C TRP A 55 3.95 7.24 -10.18
N GLN A 56 4.80 6.31 -10.64
CA GLN A 56 6.17 6.11 -10.15
C GLN A 56 6.24 5.95 -8.62
N MET A 57 5.28 5.22 -8.05
CA MET A 57 5.18 5.03 -6.61
C MET A 57 6.33 4.17 -6.09
N THR A 58 6.94 4.61 -5.00
CA THR A 58 7.99 3.86 -4.28
C THR A 58 7.42 2.73 -3.43
N ALA A 59 6.19 2.89 -2.94
CA ALA A 59 5.50 1.89 -2.11
C ALA A 59 5.45 0.51 -2.80
N PRO A 60 5.83 -0.58 -2.11
CA PRO A 60 5.66 -1.94 -2.65
C PRO A 60 4.17 -2.29 -2.75
N VAL A 61 3.84 -3.13 -3.74
CA VAL A 61 2.49 -3.70 -3.91
C VAL A 61 2.59 -5.19 -3.64
N ALA A 62 1.75 -5.71 -2.75
CA ALA A 62 1.69 -7.13 -2.40
C ALA A 62 0.32 -7.72 -2.69
N ARG A 63 0.28 -8.88 -3.35
CA ARG A 63 -0.96 -9.63 -3.62
C ARG A 63 -1.46 -10.28 -2.33
N GLY A 64 -2.71 -10.01 -1.97
CA GLY A 64 -3.41 -10.59 -0.83
C GLY A 64 -4.32 -11.76 -1.20
N ALA A 65 -5.42 -11.90 -0.46
CA ALA A 65 -6.33 -13.03 -0.58
C ALA A 65 -7.18 -12.96 -1.86
N GLY A 66 -7.40 -14.12 -2.48
CA GLY A 66 -8.25 -14.26 -3.67
C GLY A 66 -9.70 -14.64 -3.38
N VAL A 67 -10.01 -14.95 -2.13
CA VAL A 67 -11.31 -15.46 -1.69
C VAL A 67 -11.62 -14.98 -0.28
N THR A 68 -12.91 -14.92 0.06
CA THR A 68 -13.37 -14.57 1.40
C THR A 68 -12.83 -15.57 2.40
N PHE A 69 -12.43 -15.08 3.57
CA PHE A 69 -12.11 -15.97 4.68
C PHE A 69 -13.36 -16.70 5.14
N ASP A 70 -13.37 -18.03 4.98
CA ASP A 70 -14.41 -18.91 5.50
C ASP A 70 -13.80 -19.89 6.53
N PRO A 71 -14.07 -19.73 7.84
CA PRO A 71 -13.55 -20.61 8.87
C PRO A 71 -14.15 -22.03 8.81
N THR A 72 -15.30 -22.20 8.16
CA THR A 72 -16.00 -23.49 8.05
C THR A 72 -15.44 -24.34 6.90
N ALA A 73 -14.94 -23.71 5.83
CA ALA A 73 -14.31 -24.37 4.69
C ALA A 73 -13.08 -25.22 5.07
N ARG A 74 -12.43 -24.93 6.21
CA ARG A 74 -11.26 -25.66 6.73
C ARG A 74 -11.53 -27.12 7.09
N LYS A 75 -12.78 -27.52 7.32
CA LYS A 75 -13.11 -28.91 7.70
C LYS A 75 -13.23 -29.86 6.50
N ALA A 76 -13.36 -29.36 5.28
CA ALA A 76 -13.72 -30.17 4.12
C ALA A 76 -12.56 -30.57 3.20
N THR A 77 -11.36 -29.99 3.35
CA THR A 77 -10.24 -30.28 2.44
C THR A 77 -8.97 -30.61 3.21
N GLY A 78 -8.56 -31.88 3.09
CA GLY A 78 -7.16 -32.24 3.32
C GLY A 78 -6.28 -31.33 2.48
N ARG A 79 -5.24 -30.78 3.12
CA ARG A 79 -4.29 -29.81 2.56
C ARG A 79 -3.91 -30.15 1.11
N PRO A 80 -4.26 -29.35 0.09
CA PRO A 80 -3.71 -29.55 -1.24
C PRO A 80 -2.22 -29.19 -1.20
N SER A 81 -1.38 -30.15 -1.57
CA SER A 81 0.09 -30.12 -1.50
C SER A 81 0.76 -29.19 -2.51
N SER A 82 0.02 -28.43 -3.32
CA SER A 82 0.57 -27.67 -4.46
C SER A 82 0.54 -26.14 -4.33
N MET A 83 -0.03 -25.57 -3.27
CA MET A 83 -0.18 -24.12 -3.12
C MET A 83 0.86 -23.46 -2.19
N ALA A 84 2.05 -24.05 -2.10
CA ALA A 84 3.18 -23.52 -1.30
C ALA A 84 4.24 -22.80 -2.17
N LYS A 85 3.88 -22.27 -3.33
CA LYS A 85 4.82 -21.53 -4.18
C LYS A 85 4.35 -20.09 -4.36
N THR A 86 5.13 -19.19 -3.77
CA THR A 86 5.11 -17.73 -3.93
C THR A 86 4.27 -16.94 -2.92
N VAL A 87 4.43 -17.22 -1.63
CA VAL A 87 4.51 -16.11 -0.68
C VAL A 87 5.97 -15.64 -0.72
N SER A 88 6.32 -14.86 -1.75
CA SER A 88 7.53 -14.04 -1.63
C SER A 88 7.22 -13.08 -0.50
N ALA A 89 7.78 -13.34 0.67
CA ALA A 89 7.75 -12.39 1.77
C ALA A 89 8.37 -11.10 1.23
N ILE A 90 7.53 -10.16 0.81
CA ILE A 90 7.97 -8.80 0.54
C ILE A 90 8.39 -8.29 1.91
N SER A 91 9.69 -8.41 2.19
CA SER A 91 10.33 -7.81 3.34
C SER A 91 10.15 -6.31 3.19
N ILE A 92 9.08 -5.76 3.77
CA ILE A 92 8.90 -4.33 3.94
C ILE A 92 9.99 -3.93 4.94
N SER A 93 11.19 -3.70 4.43
CA SER A 93 12.29 -3.12 5.20
C SER A 93 11.89 -1.68 5.51
N LEU A 94 11.15 -1.52 6.59
CA LEU A 94 10.86 -0.23 7.20
C LEU A 94 12.20 0.37 7.60
N ARG A 95 12.77 1.24 6.75
CA ARG A 95 14.02 1.93 7.07
C ARG A 95 13.81 2.74 8.36
N PRO A 96 14.59 2.50 9.43
CA PRO A 96 14.51 3.30 10.65
C PRO A 96 15.35 4.56 10.44
N SER A 97 14.84 5.51 9.66
CA SER A 97 15.55 6.76 9.45
C SER A 97 14.57 7.86 9.12
N ILE A 98 14.21 8.65 10.12
CA ILE A 98 14.21 10.12 10.13
C ILE A 98 13.46 10.55 11.40
N CYS A 99 14.18 10.48 12.53
CA CYS A 99 13.95 11.37 13.65
C CYS A 99 15.06 12.42 13.55
N ARG A 100 14.92 13.40 12.65
CA ARG A 100 15.70 14.63 12.69
C ARG A 100 14.74 15.80 12.70
N SER A 101 14.50 16.29 13.90
CA SER A 101 14.11 17.66 14.17
C SER A 101 15.04 18.59 13.39
N THR A 102 14.52 19.24 12.34
CA THR A 102 15.10 20.46 11.80
C THR A 102 14.06 21.57 11.91
N ARG A 103 14.36 22.42 12.89
CA ARG A 103 13.86 23.76 13.24
C ARG A 103 13.02 24.49 12.19
N ALA A 104 12.00 25.16 12.73
CA ALA A 104 11.10 26.11 12.09
C ALA A 104 11.81 27.22 11.28
N PRO A 105 11.15 27.79 10.26
CA PRO A 105 11.64 28.99 9.59
C PRO A 105 11.50 30.21 10.51
N HIS A 106 12.61 30.91 10.76
CA HIS A 106 12.59 32.24 11.34
C HIS A 106 11.94 33.22 10.36
N ILE A 107 10.76 33.70 10.75
CA ILE A 107 10.18 34.96 10.28
C ILE A 107 11.11 36.08 10.75
N VAL A 108 11.67 36.86 9.81
CA VAL A 108 12.18 38.20 10.12
C VAL A 108 11.41 39.19 9.26
N SER A 109 10.50 39.88 9.94
CA SER A 109 9.78 41.04 9.48
C SER A 109 10.63 42.30 9.60
N SER A 110 10.44 43.19 8.62
CA SER A 110 10.40 44.65 8.75
C SER A 110 11.68 45.49 8.86
N SER A 111 11.62 46.60 8.11
CA SER A 111 11.93 47.98 8.54
C SER A 111 13.25 48.61 8.10
N ARG A 112 13.13 49.52 7.10
CA ARG A 112 13.73 50.87 7.02
C ARG A 112 15.18 51.04 7.50
N ARG A 113 16.11 51.34 6.60
CA ARG A 113 16.55 52.66 6.13
C ARG A 113 17.62 52.48 5.06
#